data_AF-A0A7V8TU17-F1
#
_entry.id   AF-A0A7V8TU17-F1
#
_cell.length_a   1.000
_cell.length_b   1.000
_cell.length_c   1.000
_cell.angle_alpha   90.00
_cell.angle_beta   90.00
_cell.angle_gamma   90.00
#
_symmetry.space_group_name_H-M   'P 1'
#
loop_
_entity.id
_entity.type
_entity.pdbx_description
1 polymer ?
#
loop_
_entity_poly.entity_id
_entity_poly.type
_entity_poly.pdbx_seq_one_letter_code
_entity_poly.pdbx_strand_id
1 'polypeptide(L)'
;MRVVLTALASAVVVALYVAIIYAFFAYLWPAFPPWLAMIAFVALAVFAIGSPIFWLFRIAERVRREREAAQGKSVDGNERE
;
A
#
# COMPACT_ATOMS: atom_id res chain seq x y z
N MET A 1 -4.60 25.77 19.98
CA MET A 1 -3.14 25.67 20.28
C MET A 1 -2.58 24.26 20.16
N ARG A 2 -3.17 23.23 20.79
CA ARG A 2 -2.71 21.82 20.68
C ARG A 2 -2.65 21.29 19.24
N VAL A 3 -3.65 21.60 18.41
CA VAL A 3 -3.71 21.19 16.99
C VAL A 3 -2.56 21.76 16.17
N VAL A 4 -2.18 23.02 16.42
CA VAL A 4 -1.07 23.68 15.72
C VAL A 4 0.25 23.04 16.11
N LEU A 5 0.45 22.73 17.40
CA LEU A 5 1.64 22.02 17.88
C LEU A 5 1.76 20.61 17.29
N THR A 6 0.65 19.86 17.22
CA THR A 6 0.65 18.53 16.59
C THR A 6 0.88 18.59 15.09
N ALA A 7 0.34 19.61 14.41
CA ALA A 7 0.58 19.83 12.98
C ALA A 7 2.04 20.22 12.71
N LEU A 8 2.66 21.00 13.58
CA LEU A 8 4.08 21.34 13.49
C LEU A 8 4.95 20.11 13.77
N ALA A 9 4.62 19.33 14.79
CA ALA A 9 5.34 18.10 15.10
C ALA A 9 5.23 17.08 13.95
N SER A 10 4.04 16.90 13.35
CA SER A 10 3.88 16.01 12.21
C SER A 10 4.62 16.54 10.98
N ALA A 11 4.59 17.84 10.72
CA ALA A 11 5.36 18.45 9.63
C ALA A 11 6.87 18.22 9.81
N VAL A 12 7.39 18.34 11.04
CA VAL A 12 8.80 18.06 11.34
C VAL A 12 9.14 16.60 11.10
N VAL A 13 8.30 15.66 11.57
CA VAL A 13 8.52 14.22 11.35
C VAL A 13 8.50 13.88 9.86
N VAL A 14 7.55 14.43 9.11
CA VAL A 14 7.47 14.24 7.65
C VAL A 14 8.71 14.81 6.98
N ALA A 15 9.13 16.03 7.33
CA ALA A 15 10.32 16.65 6.78
C ALA A 15 11.59 15.84 7.08
N LEU A 16 11.72 15.32 8.31
CA LEU A 16 12.83 14.47 8.72
C LEU A 16 12.85 13.17 7.91
N TYR A 17 11.69 12.54 7.72
CA TYR A 17 11.56 11.31 6.95
C TYR A 17 11.93 11.52 5.47
N VAL A 18 11.45 12.60 4.86
CA VAL A 18 11.80 12.99 3.49
C VAL A 18 13.30 13.27 3.38
N ALA A 19 13.90 13.96 4.34
CA ALA A 19 15.33 14.23 4.36
C ALA A 19 16.17 12.95 4.45
N ILE A 20 15.76 11.98 5.26
CA ILE A 20 16.43 10.67 5.37
C ILE A 20 16.35 9.91 4.05
N ILE A 21 15.16 9.84 3.43
CA ILE A 21 14.98 9.20 2.12
C ILE A 21 15.84 9.90 1.07
N TYR A 22 15.81 11.23 1.02
CA TYR A 22 16.62 11.99 0.08
C TYR A 22 18.11 11.73 0.28
N ALA A 23 18.60 11.72 1.52
CA ALA A 23 19.99 11.41 1.82
C ALA A 23 20.36 9.98 1.38
N PHE A 24 19.46 9.01 1.59
CA PHE A 24 19.66 7.64 1.13
C PHE A 24 19.79 7.57 -0.40
N PHE A 25 18.90 8.25 -1.14
CA PHE A 25 18.96 8.27 -2.61
C PHE A 25 20.08 9.15 -3.16
N ALA A 26 20.49 10.21 -2.47
CA ALA A 26 21.53 11.11 -2.94
C ALA A 26 22.94 10.56 -2.67
N TYR A 27 23.15 9.90 -1.53
CA TYR A 27 24.49 9.45 -1.09
C TYR A 27 24.68 7.94 -1.16
N LEU A 28 23.67 7.15 -0.79
CA LEU A 28 23.78 5.69 -0.80
C LEU A 28 23.52 5.10 -2.19
N TRP A 29 22.56 5.65 -2.94
CA TRP A 29 22.24 5.20 -4.30
C TRP A 29 23.42 5.21 -5.26
N PRO A 30 24.21 6.30 -5.40
CA PRO A 30 25.34 6.32 -6.32
C PRO A 30 26.52 5.44 -5.87
N ALA A 31 26.54 5.00 -4.60
CA ALA A 31 27.52 4.03 -4.13
C ALA A 31 27.22 2.60 -4.59
N PHE A 32 26.00 2.32 -5.07
CA PHE A 32 25.64 1.01 -5.57
C PHE A 32 26.16 0.78 -7.00
N PRO A 33 26.65 -0.43 -7.31
CA PRO A 33 26.94 -0.83 -8.67
C PRO A 33 25.70 -0.68 -9.58
N PRO A 34 25.88 -0.31 -10.86
CA PRO A 34 24.77 -0.01 -11.77
C PRO A 34 23.78 -1.17 -11.94
N TRP A 35 24.25 -2.41 -11.87
CA TRP A 35 23.38 -3.59 -11.93
C TRP A 35 22.44 -3.70 -10.71
N LEU A 36 22.92 -3.34 -9.52
CA LEU A 36 22.13 -3.39 -8.30
C LEU A 36 21.09 -2.27 -8.26
N ALA A 37 21.46 -1.07 -8.71
CA ALA A 37 20.52 0.03 -8.88
C ALA A 37 19.38 -0.34 -9.84
N MET A 38 19.68 -1.08 -10.91
CA MET A 38 18.67 -1.58 -11.86
C MET A 38 17.70 -2.56 -11.18
N ILE A 39 18.21 -3.53 -10.39
CA ILE A 39 17.37 -4.48 -9.65
C ILE A 39 16.50 -3.76 -8.62
N ALA A 40 17.08 -2.83 -7.85
CA ALA A 40 16.36 -2.06 -6.86
C ALA A 40 15.26 -1.20 -7.51
N PHE A 41 15.53 -0.60 -8.68
CA PHE A 41 14.54 0.13 -9.45
C PHE A 41 13.39 -0.76 -9.93
N VAL A 42 13.70 -1.93 -10.49
CA VAL A 42 12.67 -2.91 -10.92
C VAL A 42 11.84 -3.37 -9.74
N ALA A 43 12.46 -3.68 -8.60
CA ALA A 43 11.76 -4.07 -7.38
C ALA A 43 10.83 -2.95 -6.88
N LEU A 44 11.29 -1.70 -6.90
CA LEU A 44 10.50 -0.54 -6.51
C LEU A 44 9.30 -0.33 -7.45
N ALA A 45 9.50 -0.50 -8.76
CA ALA A 45 8.45 -0.41 -9.77
C ALA A 45 7.40 -1.52 -9.61
N VAL A 46 7.82 -2.77 -9.40
CA VAL A 46 6.91 -3.88 -9.13
C VAL A 46 6.15 -3.65 -7.82
N PHE A 47 6.78 -3.09 -6.80
CA PHE A 47 6.08 -2.78 -5.55
C PHE A 47 5.06 -1.65 -5.72
N ALA A 48 5.43 -0.58 -6.42
CA ALA A 48 4.57 0.57 -6.68
C ALA A 48 3.35 0.21 -7.55
N ILE A 49 3.52 -0.66 -8.56
CA ILE A 49 2.46 -1.08 -9.48
C ILE A 49 1.69 -2.30 -8.94
N GLY A 50 2.40 -3.25 -8.33
CA GLY A 50 1.84 -4.50 -7.81
C GLY A 50 1.01 -4.31 -6.54
N SER A 51 1.35 -3.33 -5.68
CA SER A 51 0.59 -3.06 -4.45
C SER A 51 -0.87 -2.65 -4.72
N PRO A 52 -1.17 -1.69 -5.62
CA PRO A 52 -2.54 -1.38 -6.03
C PRO A 52 -3.29 -2.59 -6.60
N ILE A 53 -2.62 -3.39 -7.44
CA ILE A 53 -3.22 -4.56 -8.09
C ILE A 53 -3.61 -5.62 -7.06
N PHE A 54 -2.73 -5.91 -6.10
CA PHE A 54 -3.01 -6.84 -5.01
C PHE A 54 -4.18 -6.37 -4.14
N TRP A 55 -4.25 -5.07 -3.87
CA TRP A 55 -5.33 -4.49 -3.07
C TRP A 55 -6.69 -4.61 -3.78
N LEU A 56 -6.74 -4.34 -5.09
CA LEU A 56 -7.94 -4.52 -5.91
C LEU A 56 -8.39 -5.99 -5.97
N PHE A 57 -7.46 -6.93 -6.12
CA PHE A 57 -7.75 -8.37 -6.11
C PHE A 57 -8.40 -8.80 -4.79
N ARG A 58 -7.85 -8.35 -3.66
CA ARG A 58 -8.37 -8.66 -2.32
C ARG A 58 -9.79 -8.12 -2.10
N ILE A 59 -10.10 -6.95 -2.67
CA ILE A 59 -11.46 -6.39 -2.59
C ILE A 59 -12.41 -7.19 -3.46
N ALA A 60 -11.99 -7.58 -4.67
CA ALA A 60 -12.80 -8.40 -5.56
C ALA A 60 -13.17 -9.75 -4.92
N GLU A 61 -12.23 -10.40 -4.21
CA GLU A 61 -12.50 -11.64 -3.48
C GLU A 61 -13.50 -11.46 -2.32
N ARG A 62 -13.43 -10.35 -1.58
CA ARG A 62 -14.41 -10.03 -0.52
C ARG A 62 -15.82 -9.90 -1.10
N VAL A 63 -15.97 -9.12 -2.16
CA VAL A 63 -17.27 -8.90 -2.82
C VAL A 63 -17.82 -10.21 -3.36
N ARG A 64 -16.98 -11.08 -3.90
CA ARG A 64 -17.40 -12.38 -4.42
C ARG A 64 -17.92 -13.31 -3.31
N ARG A 65 -17.22 -13.38 -2.17
CA ARG A 65 -17.66 -14.19 -1.01
C ARG A 65 -18.96 -13.67 -0.39
N GLU A 66 -19.16 -12.35 -0.35
CA GLU A 66 -20.42 -11.76 0.14
C GLU A 66 -21.61 -12.09 -0.78
N ARG A 67 -21.40 -12.12 -2.10
CA ARG A 67 -22.44 -12.54 -3.07
C ARG A 67 -22.78 -14.02 -2.94
N GLU A 68 -21.77 -14.89 -2.77
CA GLU A 68 -21.98 -16.33 -2.55
C GLU A 68 -22.73 -16.60 -1.23
N ALA A 69 -22.42 -15.86 -0.16
CA ALA A 69 -23.15 -15.95 1.11
C ALA A 69 -24.59 -15.43 1.04
N ALA A 70 -24.84 -14.36 0.28
CA ALA A 70 -26.18 -13.82 0.07
C ALA A 70 -27.05 -14.76 -0.79
N GLN A 71 -26.47 -15.38 -1.82
CA GLN A 71 -27.18 -16.37 -2.66
C GLN A 71 -27.44 -17.69 -1.93
N GLY A 72 -26.49 -18.19 -1.14
CA GLY A 72 -26.68 -19.40 -0.34
C GLY A 72 -27.83 -19.24 0.68
N LYS A 73 -27.98 -18.05 1.27
CA LYS A 73 -29.05 -17.75 2.23
C LYS A 73 -30.44 -17.61 1.57
N SER A 74 -30.51 -17.16 0.32
CA SER A 74 -31.78 -17.08 -0.42
C SER A 74 -32.30 -18.43 -0.91
N VAL A 75 -31.43 -19.43 -1.10
CA VAL A 75 -31.83 -20.78 -1.55
C VAL A 75 -32.36 -21.62 -0.37
N ASP A 76 -31.71 -21.58 0.80
CA ASP A 76 -32.14 -22.30 2.03
C ASP A 76 -33.42 -21.71 2.67
N GLY A 77 -33.74 -20.44 2.39
CA GLY A 77 -34.97 -19.80 2.88
C GLY A 77 -36.25 -20.21 2.12
N ASN A 78 -36.13 -20.65 0.88
CA ASN A 78 -37.26 -20.98 0.01
C ASN A 78 -37.73 -22.45 0.13
N GLU A 79 -37.00 -23.29 0.87
CA GLU A 79 -37.37 -24.70 1.12
C GLU A 79 -38.09 -24.90 2.47
N ARG A 80 -38.29 -23.83 3.26
CA ARG A 80 -38.91 -23.88 4.59
C ARG A 80 -40.28 -23.21 4.69
N GLU A 81 -40.81 -22.69 3.58
CA GLU A 81 -42.19 -22.21 3.43
C GLU A 81 -43.01 -23.22 2.63
#